data_AF-A0A0A9WTQ2-F1
#
_entry.id   AF-A0A0A9WTQ2-F1
#
_cell.length_a   1.000
_cell.length_b   1.000
_cell.length_c   1.000
_cell.angle_alpha   90.00
_cell.angle_beta   90.00
_cell.angle_gamma   90.00
#
_symmetry.space_group_name_H-M   'P 1'
#
loop_
_entity.id
_entity.type
_entity.pdbx_description
1 polymer ?
#
loop_
_entity_poly.entity_id
_entity_poly.type
_entity_poly.pdbx_seq_one_letter_code
_entity_poly.pdbx_strand_id
1 'polypeptide(L)'
;NIWFASMNLLYVFAMVCTIVHAEINWTVQPNPNGRIYWKMLKLALENEHNTSKNNPNMPYEPAAEIFFVETFSENLKPWTGGDWFHMKYKVLGHHECDITFSILTTGALDPVLWKRIDIKKFSCQE
;
A
#
# COMPACT_ATOMS: atom_id res chain seq x y z
N ASN A 1 -6.75 51.88 6.58
CA ASN A 1 -6.10 50.93 5.64
C ASN A 1 -5.71 49.61 6.30
N ILE A 2 -6.61 48.96 7.05
CA ILE A 2 -6.35 47.68 7.75
C ILE A 2 -7.11 46.51 7.08
N TRP A 3 -7.91 46.79 6.05
CA TRP A 3 -8.75 45.81 5.35
C TRP A 3 -8.08 45.12 4.15
N PHE A 4 -6.85 45.50 3.77
CA PHE A 4 -6.14 44.91 2.63
C PHE A 4 -5.09 43.85 3.01
N ALA A 5 -4.69 43.78 4.28
CA ALA A 5 -3.65 42.85 4.72
C ALA A 5 -4.18 41.42 4.94
N SER A 6 -5.46 41.27 5.31
CA SER A 6 -6.09 39.98 5.58
C SER A 6 -6.41 39.17 4.32
N MET A 7 -6.61 39.82 3.17
CA MET A 7 -6.97 39.15 1.91
C MET A 7 -5.76 38.49 1.21
N ASN A 8 -4.54 39.00 1.43
CA ASN A 8 -3.32 38.42 0.86
C ASN A 8 -2.84 37.16 1.61
N LEU A 9 -3.13 37.06 2.91
CA LEU A 9 -2.67 35.92 3.72
C LEU A 9 -3.42 34.62 3.39
N LEU A 10 -4.71 34.71 3.08
CA LEU A 10 -5.56 33.56 2.70
C LEU A 10 -5.16 32.97 1.34
N TYR A 11 -4.73 33.82 0.40
CA TYR A 11 -4.30 33.37 -0.93
C TYR A 11 -2.98 32.60 -0.89
N VAL A 12 -2.04 33.01 -0.03
CA VAL A 12 -0.77 32.30 0.17
C VAL A 12 -1.00 30.93 0.81
N PHE A 13 -1.88 30.82 1.81
CA PHE A 13 -2.24 29.52 2.39
C PHE A 13 -2.96 28.60 1.39
N ALA A 14 -3.82 29.14 0.53
CA ALA A 14 -4.49 28.36 -0.52
C ALA A 14 -3.50 27.86 -1.59
N MET A 15 -2.51 28.66 -2.00
CA MET A 15 -1.47 28.23 -2.94
C MET A 15 -0.49 27.20 -2.35
N VAL A 16 -0.24 27.22 -1.05
CA VAL A 16 0.64 26.22 -0.42
C VAL A 16 -0.09 24.87 -0.25
N CYS A 17 -1.41 24.89 -0.09
CA CYS A 17 -2.21 23.66 0.09
C CYS A 17 -2.35 22.84 -1.21
N THR A 18 -2.25 23.46 -2.39
CA THR A 18 -2.38 22.74 -3.67
C THR A 18 -1.13 21.95 -4.07
N ILE A 19 0.03 22.24 -3.47
CA ILE A 19 1.32 21.60 -3.83
C ILE A 19 1.55 20.29 -3.05
N VAL A 20 0.74 19.98 -2.04
CA VAL A 20 0.94 18.80 -1.16
C VAL A 20 0.04 17.62 -1.55
N HIS A 21 -0.16 17.41 -2.85
CA HIS A 21 -0.49 16.07 -3.35
C HIS A 21 0.75 15.56 -4.04
N ALA A 22 1.71 15.06 -3.26
CA ALA A 22 2.78 14.25 -3.81
C ALA A 22 2.10 13.06 -4.49
N GLU A 23 1.95 13.12 -5.82
CA GLU A 23 1.46 12.00 -6.62
C GLU A 23 2.38 10.81 -6.34
N ILE A 24 1.83 9.80 -5.66
CA ILE A 24 2.54 8.55 -5.42
C ILE A 24 2.74 7.91 -6.79
N ASN A 25 3.97 7.92 -7.27
CA ASN A 25 4.29 7.39 -8.59
C ASN A 25 4.48 5.86 -8.50
N TRP A 26 3.39 5.14 -8.72
CA TRP A 26 3.38 3.68 -8.75
C TRP A 26 4.05 3.15 -10.00
N THR A 27 4.87 2.11 -9.84
CA THR A 27 5.52 1.42 -10.95
C THR A 27 4.84 0.09 -11.20
N VAL A 28 4.13 -0.03 -12.32
CA VAL A 28 3.52 -1.29 -12.77
C VAL A 28 4.60 -2.30 -13.12
N GLN A 29 4.45 -3.52 -12.59
CA GLN A 29 5.43 -4.58 -12.74
C GLN A 29 5.11 -5.43 -13.98
N PRO A 30 6.08 -5.64 -14.90
CA PRO A 30 5.82 -6.34 -16.16
C PRO A 30 5.52 -7.84 -15.99
N ASN A 31 5.92 -8.43 -14.86
CA ASN A 31 5.68 -9.84 -14.56
C ASN A 31 4.97 -10.01 -13.21
N PRO A 32 3.63 -9.84 -13.16
CA PRO A 32 2.86 -9.92 -11.92
C PRO A 32 2.85 -11.33 -11.31
N ASN A 33 3.06 -12.38 -12.11
CA ASN A 33 3.15 -13.77 -11.66
C ASN A 33 4.56 -14.18 -11.17
N GLY A 34 5.46 -13.22 -10.93
CA GLY A 34 6.77 -13.49 -10.35
C GLY A 34 6.69 -14.21 -8.99
N ARG A 35 7.60 -15.17 -8.75
CA ARG A 35 7.69 -15.92 -7.48
C ARG A 35 7.74 -15.03 -6.24
N ILE A 36 8.34 -13.84 -6.36
CA ILE A 36 8.43 -12.89 -5.25
C ILE A 36 7.05 -12.33 -4.88
N TYR A 37 6.20 -12.01 -5.85
CA TYR A 37 4.87 -11.45 -5.62
C TYR A 37 3.94 -12.48 -4.99
N TRP A 38 4.03 -13.74 -5.42
CA TRP A 38 3.37 -14.87 -4.75
C TRP A 38 3.76 -15.00 -3.28
N LYS A 39 5.05 -14.89 -2.98
CA LYS A 39 5.53 -14.94 -1.58
C LYS A 39 5.00 -13.75 -0.78
N MET A 40 5.01 -12.54 -1.34
CA MET A 40 4.50 -11.35 -0.64
C MET A 40 2.99 -11.41 -0.42
N LEU A 41 2.22 -11.81 -1.43
CA LEU A 41 0.77 -11.98 -1.32
C LEU A 41 0.43 -13.01 -0.24
N LYS A 42 1.10 -14.17 -0.23
CA LYS A 42 0.90 -15.18 0.81
C LYS A 42 1.11 -14.63 2.22
N LEU A 43 2.22 -13.93 2.45
CA LEU A 43 2.51 -13.34 3.76
C LEU A 43 1.49 -12.25 4.15
N ALA A 44 1.03 -11.46 3.17
CA ALA A 44 0.01 -10.43 3.39
C ALA A 44 -1.33 -11.06 3.81
N LEU A 45 -1.76 -12.12 3.13
CA LEU A 45 -2.98 -12.86 3.46
C LEU A 45 -2.88 -13.57 4.82
N GLU A 46 -1.74 -14.18 5.15
CA GLU A 46 -1.50 -14.78 6.47
C GLU A 46 -1.56 -13.72 7.59
N ASN A 47 -0.95 -12.55 7.38
CA ASN A 47 -0.99 -11.46 8.35
C ASN A 47 -2.40 -10.91 8.55
N GLU A 48 -3.16 -10.74 7.46
CA GLU A 48 -4.55 -10.30 7.52
C GLU A 48 -5.44 -11.34 8.22
N HIS A 49 -5.26 -12.62 7.91
CA HIS A 49 -5.97 -13.72 8.57
C HIS A 49 -5.76 -13.71 10.10
N ASN A 50 -4.51 -13.53 10.52
CA ASN A 50 -4.14 -13.51 11.94
C ASN A 50 -4.64 -12.25 12.68
N THR A 51 -4.76 -11.12 11.99
CA THR A 51 -5.13 -9.82 12.61
C THR A 51 -6.60 -9.47 12.46
N SER A 52 -7.29 -10.03 11.45
CA SER A 52 -8.71 -9.78 11.11
C SER A 52 -9.09 -8.30 11.08
N LYS A 53 -8.15 -7.43 10.67
CA LYS A 53 -8.30 -5.98 10.80
C LYS A 53 -9.26 -5.39 9.76
N ASN A 54 -9.24 -5.94 8.55
CA ASN A 54 -10.01 -5.46 7.40
C ASN A 54 -11.27 -6.30 7.13
N ASN A 55 -11.45 -7.46 7.79
CA ASN A 55 -12.63 -8.34 7.66
C ASN A 55 -13.15 -8.44 6.21
N PRO A 56 -12.36 -9.00 5.29
CA PRO A 56 -12.78 -9.14 3.90
C PRO A 56 -14.09 -9.93 3.83
N ASN A 57 -15.00 -9.50 2.95
CA ASN A 57 -16.31 -10.14 2.76
C ASN A 57 -16.23 -11.59 2.24
N MET A 58 -15.03 -12.11 1.95
CA MET A 58 -14.79 -13.46 1.42
C MET A 58 -13.67 -14.16 2.20
N PRO A 59 -13.68 -15.51 2.25
CA PRO A 59 -12.61 -16.30 2.86
C PRO A 59 -11.26 -16.03 2.20
N TYR A 60 -10.19 -16.18 3.00
CA TYR A 60 -8.79 -16.10 2.56
C TYR A 60 -8.43 -17.33 1.71
N GLU A 61 -9.05 -17.45 0.55
CA GLU A 61 -8.75 -18.52 -0.38
C GLU A 61 -7.39 -18.31 -1.05
N PRO A 62 -6.68 -19.39 -1.40
CA PRO A 62 -5.42 -19.26 -2.10
C PRO A 62 -5.66 -18.55 -3.44
N ALA A 63 -4.83 -17.55 -3.73
CA ALA A 63 -4.83 -16.92 -5.04
C ALA A 63 -4.58 -17.99 -6.11
N ALA A 64 -5.37 -17.95 -7.17
CA ALA A 64 -5.21 -18.77 -8.37
C ALA A 64 -4.28 -18.10 -9.39
N GLU A 65 -4.35 -16.78 -9.50
CA GLU A 65 -3.57 -15.98 -10.45
C GLU A 65 -3.34 -14.57 -9.90
N ILE A 66 -2.11 -14.04 -10.00
CA ILE A 66 -1.83 -12.61 -9.80
C ILE A 66 -1.72 -11.96 -11.17
N PHE A 67 -2.69 -11.13 -11.53
CA PHE A 67 -2.78 -10.54 -12.87
C PHE A 67 -2.34 -9.07 -12.90
N PHE A 68 -2.20 -8.43 -11.75
CA PHE A 68 -1.70 -7.05 -11.66
C PHE A 68 -0.85 -6.86 -10.40
N VAL A 69 0.28 -6.18 -10.57
CA VAL A 69 1.15 -5.74 -9.48
C VAL A 69 1.70 -4.37 -9.82
N GLU A 70 1.58 -3.43 -8.89
CA GLU A 70 2.35 -2.19 -8.90
C GLU A 70 3.03 -1.99 -7.55
N THR A 71 4.17 -1.32 -7.59
CA THR A 71 4.98 -1.07 -6.41
C THR A 71 5.34 0.39 -6.29
N PHE A 72 5.49 0.85 -5.06
CA PHE A 72 5.98 2.18 -4.74
C PHE A 72 6.97 2.04 -3.58
N SER A 73 8.20 2.53 -3.75
CA SER A 73 9.21 2.45 -2.70
C SER A 73 9.38 3.83 -2.07
N GLU A 74 9.00 3.94 -0.80
CA GLU A 74 9.19 5.15 -0.01
C GLU A 74 10.63 5.18 0.52
N ASN A 75 11.63 5.18 -0.37
CA ASN A 75 13.07 5.24 -0.04
C ASN A 75 13.50 6.60 0.56
N LEU A 76 12.58 7.34 1.19
CA LEU A 76 12.78 8.70 1.67
C LEU A 76 13.32 8.79 3.10
N LYS A 77 13.30 7.68 3.88
CA LYS A 77 13.75 7.68 5.28
C LYS A 77 14.55 6.41 5.63
N PRO A 78 15.79 6.50 6.13
CA PRO A 78 16.63 5.34 6.44
C PRO A 78 16.07 4.39 7.50
N TRP A 79 15.10 4.85 8.31
CA TRP A 79 14.60 4.13 9.50
C TRP A 79 13.12 3.73 9.39
N THR A 80 12.41 4.23 8.37
CA THR A 80 10.95 4.03 8.21
C THR A 80 10.55 3.68 6.78
N GLY A 81 11.52 3.45 5.89
CA GLY A 81 11.26 3.08 4.51
C GLY A 81 10.56 1.74 4.42
N GLY A 82 9.52 1.68 3.58
CA GLY A 82 8.82 0.46 3.25
C GLY A 82 8.43 0.43 1.78
N ASP A 83 8.51 -0.75 1.19
CA ASP A 83 7.98 -0.99 -0.13
C ASP A 83 6.47 -1.20 -0.03
N TRP A 84 5.73 -0.40 -0.76
CA TRP A 84 4.30 -0.52 -0.95
C TRP A 84 4.02 -1.41 -2.15
N PHE A 85 3.01 -2.25 -2.01
CA PHE A 85 2.53 -3.15 -3.03
C PHE A 85 1.03 -2.98 -3.16
N HIS A 86 0.57 -2.87 -4.39
CA HIS A 86 -0.83 -3.03 -4.74
C HIS A 86 -0.92 -4.18 -5.74
N MET A 87 -1.74 -5.18 -5.41
CA MET A 87 -1.89 -6.40 -6.18
C MET A 87 -3.36 -6.66 -6.45
N LYS A 88 -3.64 -7.14 -7.67
CA LYS A 88 -4.92 -7.73 -8.01
C LYS A 88 -4.75 -9.18 -8.41
N TYR A 89 -5.59 -10.04 -7.85
CA TYR A 89 -5.48 -11.47 -8.00
C TYR A 89 -6.87 -12.12 -8.04
N LYS A 90 -6.95 -13.29 -8.67
CA LYS A 90 -8.16 -14.12 -8.70
C LYS A 90 -8.08 -15.19 -7.62
N VAL A 91 -9.21 -15.52 -7.03
CA VAL A 91 -9.38 -16.73 -6.21
C VAL A 91 -10.13 -17.81 -7.00
N LEU A 92 -10.09 -19.04 -6.51
CA LEU A 92 -10.87 -20.13 -7.11
C LEU A 92 -12.36 -19.77 -7.01
N GLY A 93 -13.11 -19.92 -8.11
CA GLY A 93 -14.53 -19.50 -8.15
C GLY A 93 -14.81 -18.13 -8.77
N HIS A 94 -13.83 -17.52 -9.45
CA HIS A 94 -13.94 -16.29 -10.27
C HIS A 94 -14.02 -14.94 -9.54
N HIS A 95 -13.85 -14.91 -8.22
CA HIS A 95 -13.81 -13.62 -7.52
C HIS A 95 -12.46 -12.91 -7.74
N GLU A 96 -12.52 -11.60 -7.93
CA GLU A 96 -11.35 -10.73 -8.07
C GLU A 96 -11.10 -9.97 -6.77
N CYS A 97 -9.87 -10.05 -6.28
CA CYS A 97 -9.44 -9.41 -5.05
C CYS A 97 -8.37 -8.36 -5.32
N ASP A 98 -8.49 -7.24 -4.61
CA ASP A 98 -7.58 -6.10 -4.61
C ASP A 98 -7.00 -5.96 -3.19
N ILE A 99 -5.68 -5.97 -3.07
CA ILE A 99 -4.98 -5.79 -1.81
C ILE A 99 -3.85 -4.77 -1.95
N THR A 100 -3.81 -3.83 -1.01
CA THR A 100 -2.73 -2.86 -0.86
C THR A 100 -2.09 -3.01 0.51
N PHE A 101 -0.77 -3.21 0.54
CA PHE A 101 -0.01 -3.41 1.76
C PHE A 101 1.38 -2.78 1.67
N SER A 102 1.95 -2.44 2.82
CA SER A 102 3.34 -2.00 2.91
C SER A 102 4.18 -2.99 3.69
N ILE A 103 5.42 -3.19 3.25
CA ILE A 103 6.44 -3.96 3.97
C ILE A 103 7.33 -2.96 4.70
N LEU A 104 7.13 -2.84 6.00
CA LEU A 104 7.95 -2.00 6.86
C LEU A 104 9.17 -2.79 7.33
N THR A 105 10.35 -2.36 6.91
CA THR A 105 11.63 -2.77 7.50
C THR A 105 11.92 -1.87 8.68
N THR A 106 11.76 -2.37 9.90
CA THR A 106 12.09 -1.60 11.10
C THR A 106 13.59 -1.72 11.38
N GLY A 107 14.33 -0.63 11.13
CA GLY A 107 15.74 -0.50 11.50
C GLY A 107 15.88 -0.11 12.98
N ALA A 108 15.59 -1.02 13.89
CA ALA A 108 16.15 -0.92 15.24
C ALA A 108 17.60 -1.41 15.19
N LEU A 109 18.48 -0.91 16.06
CA LEU A 109 19.91 -1.26 16.18
C LEU A 109 20.18 -2.77 16.48
N ASP A 110 19.16 -3.62 16.47
CA ASP A 110 19.18 -5.05 16.73
C ASP A 110 18.88 -5.83 15.43
N PRO A 111 19.64 -6.89 15.08
CA PRO A 111 19.66 -7.50 13.74
C PRO A 111 18.49 -8.45 13.46
N VAL A 112 17.46 -8.46 14.29
CA VAL A 112 16.25 -9.25 14.02
C VAL A 112 15.34 -8.39 13.16
N LEU A 113 15.62 -8.37 11.85
CA LEU A 113 14.85 -7.69 10.81
C LEU A 113 13.40 -8.21 10.77
N TRP A 114 12.51 -7.62 11.58
CA TRP A 114 11.08 -7.90 11.46
C TRP A 114 10.56 -7.12 10.25
N LYS A 115 10.26 -7.86 9.17
CA LYS A 115 9.44 -7.35 8.08
C LYS A 115 7.99 -7.38 8.56
N ARG A 116 7.47 -6.24 8.99
CA ARG A 116 6.04 -6.12 9.30
C ARG A 116 5.29 -5.82 8.01
N ILE A 117 4.25 -6.59 7.73
CA ILE A 117 3.30 -6.27 6.67
C ILE A 117 2.14 -5.52 7.31
N ASP A 118 1.82 -4.34 6.80
CA ASP A 118 0.63 -3.59 7.21
C ASP A 118 -0.34 -3.50 6.03
N ILE A 119 -1.50 -4.13 6.18
CA ILE A 119 -2.56 -4.11 5.17
C ILE A 119 -3.32 -2.79 5.31
N LYS A 120 -3.37 -2.05 4.20
CA LYS A 120 -4.03 -0.74 4.13
C LYS A 120 -5.42 -0.83 3.53
N LYS A 121 -5.59 -1.73 2.58
CA LYS A 121 -6.84 -1.98 1.89
C LYS A 121 -6.89 -3.43 1.44
N PHE A 122 -8.03 -4.06 1.65
CA PHE A 122 -8.32 -5.38 1.09
C PHE A 122 -9.81 -5.47 0.77
N SER A 123 -10.13 -5.82 -0.48
CA SER A 123 -11.51 -6.02 -0.93
C SER A 123 -11.56 -7.08 -2.02
N CYS A 124 -12.62 -7.90 -2.02
CA CYS A 124 -12.92 -8.83 -3.11
C CYS A 124 -14.29 -8.50 -3.71
N GLN A 125 -14.41 -8.68 -5.03
CA GLN A 125 -15.62 -8.48 -5.82
C GLN A 125 -16.05 -9.81 -6.45
N GLU A 126 -17.36 -10.04 -6.49
CA GLU A 126 -17.96 -11.22 -7.12
C GLU A 126 -18.00 -11.13 -8.65
#